data_AF-A0A1E7FF77-F1
#
_entry.id   AF-A0A1E7FF77-F1
#
_cell.length_a   1.000
_cell.length_b   1.000
_cell.length_c   1.000
_cell.angle_alpha   90.00
_cell.angle_beta   90.00
_cell.angle_gamma   90.00
#
_symmetry.space_group_name_H-M   'P 1'
#
loop_
_entity.id
_entity.type
_entity.pdbx_description
1 polymer ?
#
loop_
_entity_poly.entity_id
_entity_poly.type
_entity_poly.pdbx_seq_one_letter_code
_entity_poly.pdbx_strand_id
1 'polypeptide(L)'
;MSSGSYGTSTTSTRAPPRTGFSQTLLNWALESPLWKLLLVPQARATMVRTAEANEIPWTAAKEWIKNQMDEEDESSTSSSISTIHNIPSYYQKSFHAYDTGNLSWEAAYEVEIASCAVGARNFPLYGSKGEDAFR
;
A
#
# COMPACT_ATOMS: atom_id res chain seq x y z
N MET A 1 18.03 48.29 -2.76
CA MET A 1 17.46 47.03 -2.26
C MET A 1 16.67 46.42 -3.40
N SER A 2 17.25 45.48 -4.14
CA SER A 2 16.64 44.89 -5.34
C SER A 2 16.17 43.48 -4.98
N SER A 3 14.87 43.28 -4.90
CA SER A 3 14.22 42.00 -4.63
C SER A 3 14.08 41.21 -5.94
N GLY A 4 14.99 40.27 -6.16
CA GLY A 4 14.86 39.27 -7.23
C GLY A 4 13.82 38.22 -6.85
N SER A 5 12.71 38.18 -7.59
CA SER A 5 11.70 37.12 -7.53
C SER A 5 12.18 35.93 -8.35
N TYR A 6 12.54 34.82 -7.69
CA TYR A 6 12.82 33.55 -8.37
C TYR A 6 11.51 32.78 -8.53
N GLY A 7 10.93 32.83 -9.72
CA GLY A 7 9.87 31.90 -10.12
C GLY A 7 10.47 30.53 -10.41
N THR A 8 10.22 29.54 -9.57
CA THR A 8 10.55 28.14 -9.86
C THR A 8 9.43 27.53 -10.68
N SER A 9 9.55 27.51 -12.00
CA SER A 9 8.72 26.68 -12.87
C SER A 9 9.21 25.24 -12.78
N THR A 10 8.57 24.41 -11.97
CA THR A 10 8.80 22.96 -11.94
C THR A 10 7.99 22.30 -13.06
N THR A 11 8.60 22.10 -14.21
CA THR A 11 8.01 21.30 -15.30
C THR A 11 8.00 19.83 -14.89
N SER A 12 6.85 19.37 -14.38
CA SER A 12 6.58 17.95 -14.11
C SER A 12 6.62 17.16 -15.42
N THR A 13 7.74 16.49 -15.69
CA THR A 13 7.91 15.64 -16.87
C THR A 13 7.30 14.27 -16.57
N ARG A 14 5.97 14.18 -16.58
CA ARG A 14 5.28 12.88 -16.50
C ARG A 14 5.27 12.24 -17.89
N ALA A 15 5.64 10.97 -17.97
CA ALA A 15 5.51 10.20 -19.21
C ALA A 15 4.04 10.25 -19.68
N PRO A 16 3.78 10.44 -20.99
CA PRO A 16 2.41 10.48 -21.50
C PRO A 16 1.73 9.12 -21.27
N PRO A 17 0.43 9.10 -20.92
CA PRO A 17 -0.30 7.85 -20.77
C PRO A 17 -0.28 7.09 -22.10
N ARG A 18 -0.10 5.77 -22.03
CA ARG A 18 -0.21 4.89 -23.20
C ARG A 18 -1.62 5.01 -23.76
N THR A 19 -1.77 5.04 -25.08
CA THR A 19 -3.07 5.14 -25.77
C THR A 19 -3.26 3.99 -26.75
N GLY A 20 -4.51 3.73 -27.15
CA GLY A 20 -4.87 2.70 -28.14
C GLY A 20 -5.77 1.60 -27.58
N PHE A 21 -6.21 0.72 -28.49
CA PHE A 21 -7.21 -0.31 -28.20
C PHE A 21 -6.85 -1.24 -27.03
N SER A 22 -5.61 -1.74 -26.99
CA SER A 22 -5.14 -2.63 -25.92
C SER A 22 -5.17 -1.94 -24.54
N GLN A 23 -4.93 -0.63 -24.49
CA GLN A 23 -5.03 0.13 -23.24
C GLN A 23 -6.50 0.28 -22.81
N THR A 24 -7.44 0.49 -23.74
CA THR A 24 -8.87 0.55 -23.44
C THR A 24 -9.37 -0.78 -22.88
N LEU A 25 -8.95 -1.90 -23.48
CA LEU A 25 -9.30 -3.24 -22.99
C LEU A 25 -8.73 -3.51 -21.59
N LEU A 26 -7.48 -3.10 -21.36
CA LEU A 26 -6.85 -3.21 -20.04
C LEU A 26 -7.60 -2.37 -18.99
N ASN A 27 -7.94 -1.13 -19.30
CA ASN A 27 -8.68 -0.27 -18.38
C ASN A 27 -10.05 -0.89 -18.05
N TRP A 28 -10.76 -1.41 -19.05
CA TRP A 28 -12.02 -2.11 -18.83
C TRP A 28 -11.86 -3.35 -17.93
N ALA A 29 -10.80 -4.13 -18.13
CA ALA A 29 -10.50 -5.29 -17.28
C ALA A 29 -10.18 -4.88 -15.83
N LEU A 30 -9.43 -3.78 -15.63
CA LEU A 30 -9.08 -3.25 -14.31
C LEU A 30 -10.28 -2.62 -13.58
N GLU A 31 -11.22 -2.04 -14.33
CA GLU A 31 -12.46 -1.48 -13.79
C GLU A 31 -13.51 -2.55 -13.48
N SER A 32 -13.34 -3.76 -14.00
CA SER A 32 -14.27 -4.87 -13.78
C SER A 32 -14.39 -5.21 -12.28
N PRO A 33 -15.62 -5.42 -11.76
CA PRO A 33 -15.83 -5.92 -10.40
C PRO A 33 -15.07 -7.21 -10.09
N LEU A 34 -14.83 -8.06 -11.11
CA LEU A 34 -14.07 -9.31 -10.96
C LEU A 34 -12.63 -9.08 -10.49
N TRP A 35 -12.01 -7.99 -10.95
CA TRP A 35 -10.65 -7.63 -10.54
C TRP A 35 -10.59 -7.43 -9.03
N LYS A 36 -11.51 -6.62 -8.49
CA LYS A 36 -11.57 -6.29 -7.06
C LYS A 36 -12.05 -7.47 -6.21
N LEU A 37 -13.04 -8.22 -6.68
CA LEU A 37 -13.67 -9.29 -5.90
C LEU A 37 -12.85 -10.59 -5.85
N LEU A 38 -12.04 -10.88 -6.88
CA LEU A 38 -11.34 -12.16 -6.99
C LEU A 38 -9.82 -11.99 -7.05
N LEU A 39 -9.33 -11.18 -8.00
CA LEU A 39 -7.89 -11.12 -8.29
C LEU A 39 -7.10 -10.43 -7.18
N VAL A 40 -7.64 -9.34 -6.62
CA VAL A 40 -6.99 -8.63 -5.51
C VAL A 40 -6.89 -9.52 -4.24
N PRO A 41 -7.96 -10.15 -3.73
CA PRO A 41 -7.87 -11.07 -2.61
C PRO A 41 -6.94 -12.26 -2.87
N GLN A 42 -6.96 -12.82 -4.08
CA GLN A 42 -6.09 -13.93 -4.45
C GLN A 42 -4.61 -13.53 -4.48
N ALA A 43 -4.28 -12.35 -5.00
CA ALA A 43 -2.94 -11.81 -4.99
C ALA A 43 -2.43 -11.62 -3.56
N ARG A 44 -3.26 -11.06 -2.67
CA ARG A 44 -2.94 -10.91 -1.25
C ARG A 44 -2.72 -12.27 -0.57
N ALA A 45 -3.63 -13.22 -0.75
CA ALA A 45 -3.49 -14.56 -0.18
C ALA A 45 -2.22 -15.28 -0.65
N THR A 46 -1.81 -15.04 -1.90
CA THR A 46 -0.55 -15.57 -2.44
C THR A 46 0.66 -14.92 -1.77
N MET A 47 0.63 -13.62 -1.56
CA MET A 47 1.68 -12.90 -0.84
C MET A 47 1.82 -13.41 0.60
N VAL A 48 0.70 -13.56 1.33
CA VAL A 48 0.68 -14.13 2.69
C VAL A 48 1.28 -15.53 2.69
N ARG A 49 0.81 -16.44 1.83
CA ARG A 49 1.35 -17.82 1.75
C ARG A 49 2.85 -17.84 1.45
N THR A 50 3.32 -16.92 0.60
CA THR A 50 4.74 -16.82 0.24
C THR A 50 5.57 -16.32 1.42
N ALA A 51 5.05 -15.36 2.18
CA ALA A 51 5.72 -14.89 3.40
C ALA A 51 5.86 -16.02 4.43
N GLU A 52 4.77 -16.73 4.70
CA GLU A 52 4.75 -17.85 5.65
C GLU A 52 5.71 -18.97 5.22
N ALA A 53 5.79 -19.26 3.90
CA ALA A 53 6.75 -20.22 3.35
C ALA A 53 8.21 -19.77 3.46
N ASN A 54 8.47 -18.47 3.65
CA ASN A 54 9.80 -17.89 3.89
C ASN A 54 10.02 -17.57 5.38
N GLU A 55 9.31 -18.27 6.27
CA GLU A 55 9.46 -18.13 7.73
C GLU A 55 9.12 -16.74 8.28
N ILE A 56 8.28 -15.98 7.56
CA ILE A 56 7.72 -14.72 8.02
C ILE A 56 6.29 -14.99 8.49
N PRO A 57 6.01 -14.97 9.82
CA PRO A 57 4.74 -15.42 10.38
C PRO A 57 3.65 -14.34 10.23
N TRP A 58 3.22 -14.08 9.00
CA TRP A 58 2.33 -12.97 8.65
C TRP A 58 1.05 -12.94 9.49
N THR A 59 0.36 -14.07 9.58
CA THR A 59 -0.94 -14.15 10.24
C THR A 59 -0.81 -13.91 11.73
N ALA A 60 0.16 -14.58 12.37
CA ALA A 60 0.42 -14.44 13.80
C ALA A 60 0.95 -13.05 14.16
N ALA A 61 1.82 -12.46 13.34
CA ALA A 61 2.32 -11.11 13.56
C ALA A 61 1.20 -10.07 13.44
N LYS A 62 0.35 -10.18 12.42
CA LYS A 62 -0.82 -9.30 12.27
C LYS A 62 -1.74 -9.39 13.48
N GLU A 63 -2.07 -10.60 13.93
CA GLU A 63 -2.91 -10.81 15.11
C GLU A 63 -2.25 -10.24 16.37
N TRP A 64 -0.95 -10.44 16.53
CA TRP A 64 -0.19 -9.89 17.65
C TRP A 64 -0.26 -8.36 17.68
N ILE A 65 -0.01 -7.68 16.54
CA ILE A 65 -0.08 -6.21 16.45
C ILE A 65 -1.50 -5.73 16.75
N LYS A 66 -2.52 -6.38 16.14
CA LYS A 66 -3.92 -6.02 16.36
C LYS A 66 -4.30 -6.13 17.84
N ASN A 67 -3.80 -7.14 18.56
CA ASN A 67 -4.06 -7.32 19.99
C ASN A 67 -3.29 -6.35 20.88
N GLN A 68 -2.28 -5.62 20.36
CA GLN A 68 -1.64 -4.52 21.10
C GLN A 68 -2.43 -3.22 21.02
N MET A 69 -3.45 -3.16 20.16
CA MET A 69 -4.29 -1.99 19.97
C MET A 69 -5.57 -2.12 20.77
N ASP A 70 -5.91 -1.07 21.51
CA ASP A 70 -7.20 -1.00 22.18
C ASP A 70 -8.27 -0.59 21.15
N GLU A 71 -9.51 -1.10 21.32
CA GLU A 71 -10.65 -0.71 20.45
C GLU A 71 -10.90 0.81 20.46
N GLU A 72 -10.52 1.47 21.57
CA GLU A 72 -10.56 2.92 21.71
C GLU A 72 -9.58 3.63 20.77
N ASP A 73 -8.40 3.07 20.50
CA ASP A 73 -7.39 3.65 19.61
C ASP A 73 -7.87 3.67 18.14
N GLU A 74 -8.51 2.58 17.70
CA GLU A 74 -9.04 2.49 16.34
C GLU A 74 -10.15 3.52 16.10
N SER A 75 -11.06 3.67 17.08
CA SER A 75 -12.21 4.58 16.99
C SER A 75 -11.81 6.06 17.13
N SER A 76 -10.86 6.35 18.02
CA SER A 76 -10.33 7.70 18.26
C SER A 76 -9.57 8.22 17.04
N THR A 77 -8.81 7.35 16.39
CA THR A 77 -8.06 7.69 15.17
C THR A 77 -8.99 7.92 13.98
N SER A 78 -10.02 7.10 13.82
CA SER A 78 -11.03 7.28 12.76
C SER A 78 -11.76 8.62 12.90
N SER A 79 -12.08 8.99 14.15
CA SER A 79 -12.68 10.29 14.48
C SER A 79 -11.71 11.44 14.19
N SER A 80 -10.43 11.29 14.51
CA SER A 80 -9.39 12.30 14.27
C SER A 80 -9.09 12.49 12.78
N ILE A 81 -9.09 11.42 11.98
CA ILE A 81 -8.92 11.53 10.52
C ILE A 81 -10.06 12.34 9.89
N SER A 82 -11.28 12.21 10.42
CA SER A 82 -12.44 12.98 9.94
C SER A 82 -12.33 14.49 10.19
N THR A 83 -11.54 14.91 11.18
CA THR A 83 -11.33 16.33 11.52
C THR A 83 -10.14 16.96 10.79
N ILE A 84 -9.31 16.16 10.11
CA ILE A 84 -8.24 16.67 9.25
C ILE A 84 -8.84 17.20 7.96
N HIS A 85 -9.04 18.51 7.91
CA HIS A 85 -9.37 19.20 6.67
C HIS A 85 -8.18 19.12 5.71
N ASN A 86 -8.41 18.60 4.49
CA ASN A 86 -7.46 18.52 3.37
C ASN A 86 -6.51 17.32 3.32
N ILE A 87 -6.97 16.11 3.67
CA ILE A 87 -6.25 14.89 3.27
C ILE A 87 -6.27 14.78 1.73
N PRO A 88 -5.11 14.64 1.04
CA PRO A 88 -5.08 14.47 -0.40
C PRO A 88 -5.86 13.22 -0.82
N SER A 89 -6.69 13.32 -1.86
CA SER A 89 -7.55 12.23 -2.34
C SER A 89 -6.79 10.96 -2.74
N TYR A 90 -5.48 11.06 -2.98
CA TYR A 90 -4.60 9.91 -3.18
C TYR A 90 -4.66 8.90 -2.02
N TYR A 91 -4.72 9.37 -0.78
CA TYR A 91 -4.69 8.51 0.40
C TYR A 91 -6.01 7.77 0.70
N GLN A 92 -7.11 8.23 0.08
CA GLN A 92 -8.45 7.68 0.25
C GLN A 92 -8.87 6.76 -0.90
N LYS A 93 -8.00 6.58 -1.90
CA LYS A 93 -8.23 5.66 -3.01
C LYS A 93 -7.67 4.29 -2.66
N SER A 94 -8.32 3.25 -3.17
CA SER A 94 -7.83 1.87 -3.09
C SER A 94 -6.34 1.81 -3.44
N PHE A 95 -5.57 1.17 -2.56
CA PHE A 95 -4.12 1.07 -2.65
C PHE A 95 -3.72 -0.39 -2.42
N HIS A 96 -3.03 -0.99 -3.39
CA HIS A 96 -2.70 -2.41 -3.39
C HIS A 96 -3.93 -3.31 -3.17
N ALA A 97 -4.02 -3.97 -2.01
CA ALA A 97 -5.12 -4.87 -1.64
C ALA A 97 -6.11 -4.24 -0.65
N TYR A 98 -5.95 -2.95 -0.34
CA TYR A 98 -6.78 -2.24 0.64
C TYR A 98 -7.77 -1.33 -0.09
N ASP A 99 -9.06 -1.58 0.08
CA ASP A 99 -10.13 -0.87 -0.62
C ASP A 99 -10.34 0.56 -0.12
N THR A 100 -10.15 0.78 1.18
CA THR A 100 -10.35 2.07 1.86
C THR A 100 -9.12 2.99 1.78
N GLY A 101 -8.06 2.55 1.10
CA GLY A 101 -6.81 3.28 0.92
C GLY A 101 -5.75 2.97 1.96
N ASN A 102 -4.65 3.71 1.90
CA ASN A 102 -3.45 3.46 2.70
C ASN A 102 -3.53 4.03 4.13
N LEU A 103 -4.59 4.74 4.49
CA LEU A 103 -4.86 5.23 5.85
C LEU A 103 -5.77 4.29 6.65
N SER A 104 -5.87 3.03 6.27
CA SER A 104 -6.67 2.03 6.96
C SER A 104 -5.85 1.25 7.99
N TRP A 105 -6.49 0.85 9.08
CA TRP A 105 -5.86 0.00 10.10
C TRP A 105 -5.36 -1.32 9.54
N GLU A 106 -6.09 -1.92 8.60
CA GLU A 106 -5.63 -3.15 7.94
C GLU A 106 -4.30 -2.95 7.21
N ALA A 107 -4.13 -1.82 6.51
CA ALA A 107 -2.85 -1.48 5.88
C ALA A 107 -1.75 -1.22 6.91
N ALA A 108 -2.08 -0.56 8.03
CA ALA A 108 -1.14 -0.27 9.10
C ALA A 108 -0.61 -1.56 9.78
N TYR A 109 -1.48 -2.54 10.04
CA TYR A 109 -1.08 -3.81 10.64
C TYR A 109 -0.13 -4.63 9.79
N GLU A 110 -0.20 -4.48 8.47
CA GLU A 110 0.49 -5.35 7.54
C GLU A 110 1.71 -4.69 6.89
N VAL A 111 1.94 -3.38 7.06
CA VAL A 111 2.97 -2.65 6.30
C VAL A 111 4.38 -3.20 6.53
N GLU A 112 4.76 -3.45 7.77
CA GLU A 112 6.09 -3.98 8.11
C GLU A 112 6.24 -5.43 7.66
N ILE A 113 5.21 -6.24 7.92
CA ILE A 113 5.16 -7.65 7.51
C ILE A 113 5.29 -7.78 5.98
N ALA A 114 4.58 -6.91 5.25
CA ALA A 114 4.63 -6.84 3.79
C ALA A 114 6.02 -6.46 3.29
N SER A 115 6.69 -5.53 3.97
CA SER A 115 8.05 -5.12 3.64
C SER A 115 9.04 -6.28 3.85
N CYS A 116 8.96 -7.00 4.99
CA CYS A 116 9.72 -8.22 5.23
C CYS A 116 9.51 -9.26 4.11
N ALA A 117 8.25 -9.50 3.72
CA ALA A 117 7.92 -10.48 2.68
C ALA A 117 8.50 -10.08 1.30
N VAL A 118 8.44 -8.79 0.96
CA VAL A 118 9.06 -8.27 -0.27
C VAL A 118 10.58 -8.37 -0.20
N GLY A 119 11.17 -8.07 0.96
CA GLY A 119 12.59 -8.22 1.24
C GLY A 119 13.05 -9.67 1.02
N ALA A 120 12.41 -10.64 1.66
CA ALA A 120 12.73 -12.06 1.50
C ALA A 120 12.63 -12.53 0.04
N ARG A 121 11.61 -12.06 -0.69
CA ARG A 121 11.44 -12.40 -2.11
C ARG A 121 12.55 -11.82 -2.99
N ASN A 122 12.92 -10.56 -2.78
CA ASN A 122 13.88 -9.85 -3.64
C ASN A 122 15.34 -10.14 -3.25
N PHE A 123 15.59 -10.49 -1.99
CA PHE A 123 16.91 -10.76 -1.42
C PHE A 123 16.97 -12.17 -0.81
N PRO A 124 16.81 -13.23 -1.63
CA PRO A 124 16.65 -14.60 -1.14
C PRO A 124 17.85 -15.12 -0.34
N LEU A 125 19.06 -14.58 -0.58
CA LEU A 125 20.26 -14.92 0.20
C LEU A 125 20.14 -14.58 1.69
N TYR A 126 19.28 -13.64 2.04
CA TYR A 126 19.07 -13.15 3.40
C TYR A 126 17.77 -13.68 4.03
N GLY A 127 16.95 -14.41 3.26
CA GLY A 127 15.70 -15.01 3.75
C GLY A 127 14.79 -13.98 4.43
N SER A 128 14.29 -14.31 5.62
CA SER A 128 13.46 -13.40 6.43
C SER A 128 14.13 -12.07 6.80
N LYS A 129 15.47 -11.96 6.69
CA LYS A 129 16.23 -10.72 6.87
C LYS A 129 16.46 -9.93 5.59
N GLY A 130 15.80 -10.30 4.49
CA GLY A 130 15.94 -9.63 3.20
C GLY A 130 15.55 -8.14 3.23
N GLU A 131 14.72 -7.72 4.18
CA GLU A 131 14.42 -6.31 4.40
C GLU A 131 15.65 -5.53 4.91
N ASP A 132 16.46 -6.10 5.81
CA ASP A 132 17.65 -5.42 6.34
C ASP A 132 18.69 -5.15 5.26
N ALA A 133 18.73 -5.98 4.20
CA ALA A 133 19.60 -5.76 3.04
C ALA A 133 19.10 -4.65 2.11
N PHE A 134 17.82 -4.27 2.23
CA PHE A 134 17.19 -3.23 1.41
C PHE A 134 17.31 -1.82 2.04
N ARG A 135 17.46 -1.73 3.37
CA ARG A 135 17.55 -0.49 4.14
C ARG A 135 18.98 0.03 4.24
#